data_AF-A0AAW5T418-F1
#
_entry.id   AF-A0AAW5T418-F1
#
_cell.length_a   1.000
_cell.length_b   1.000
_cell.length_c   1.000
_cell.angle_alpha   90.00
_cell.angle_beta   90.00
_cell.angle_gamma   90.00
#
_symmetry.space_group_name_H-M   'P 1'
#
loop_
_entity.id
_entity.type
_entity.pdbx_description
1 polymer ?
#
loop_
_entity_poly.entity_id
_entity_poly.type
_entity_poly.pdbx_seq_one_letter_code
_entity_poly.pdbx_strand_id
1 'polypeptide(L)'
;MGLFNGRWRTAVAPIVAALLLGTALGATAPQAAAWPMPLTAEDTTYLKATRGVFPGDDDQLLLVGREMCRLLYTGTPAQAVIDQMAGQYAATPDQTAVALRAARRAYCTQAPG
;
A
#
# COMPACT_ATOMS: atom_id res chain seq x y z
N MET A 1 -17.71 -53.26 32.45
CA MET A 1 -18.56 -52.05 32.50
C MET A 1 -17.79 -50.88 31.92
N GLY A 2 -18.05 -50.52 30.66
CA GLY A 2 -17.45 -49.35 30.00
C GLY A 2 -18.20 -48.07 30.39
N LEU A 3 -17.54 -47.21 31.15
CA LEU A 3 -17.93 -45.81 31.32
C LEU A 3 -17.40 -45.00 30.12
N PHE A 4 -18.04 -43.86 29.86
CA PHE A 4 -17.71 -42.85 28.84
C PHE A 4 -18.34 -43.04 27.46
N ASN A 5 -19.68 -43.01 27.41
CA ASN A 5 -20.37 -42.66 26.17
C ASN A 5 -21.52 -41.67 26.47
N GLY A 6 -21.32 -40.37 26.23
CA GLY A 6 -22.40 -39.40 26.42
C GLY A 6 -22.06 -37.90 26.51
N ARG A 7 -20.79 -37.48 26.40
CA ARG A 7 -20.43 -36.04 26.56
C ARG A 7 -19.78 -35.35 25.35
N TRP A 8 -19.66 -36.04 24.22
CA TRP A 8 -18.99 -35.51 23.03
C TRP A 8 -19.93 -34.99 21.93
N ARG A 9 -21.25 -35.15 22.10
CA ARG A 9 -22.23 -34.76 21.06
C ARG A 9 -22.71 -33.31 21.19
N THR A 10 -22.59 -32.70 22.37
CA THR A 10 -23.13 -31.36 22.65
C THR A 10 -22.14 -30.23 22.40
N ALA A 11 -20.83 -30.48 22.45
CA ALA A 11 -19.81 -29.46 22.24
C ALA A 11 -19.49 -29.15 20.76
N VAL A 12 -19.92 -30.02 19.83
CA VAL A 12 -19.65 -29.87 18.38
C VAL A 12 -20.66 -28.94 17.71
N ALA A 13 -21.90 -28.91 18.20
CA ALA A 13 -22.98 -28.10 17.65
C ALA A 13 -22.67 -26.58 17.55
N PRO A 14 -22.12 -25.90 18.58
CA PRO A 14 -21.88 -24.45 18.49
C PRO A 14 -20.74 -24.11 17.52
N ILE A 15 -19.74 -24.97 17.38
CA ILE A 15 -18.59 -24.76 16.48
C ILE A 15 -19.03 -24.89 15.02
N VAL A 16 -19.83 -25.92 14.71
CA VAL A 16 -20.39 -26.10 13.36
C VAL A 16 -21.33 -24.96 13.01
N ALA A 17 -22.16 -24.49 13.95
CA ALA A 17 -23.04 -23.34 13.73
C ALA A 17 -22.23 -22.05 13.44
N ALA A 18 -21.16 -21.79 14.19
CA ALA A 18 -20.30 -20.63 13.98
C ALA A 18 -19.56 -20.67 12.63
N LEU A 19 -19.11 -21.85 12.20
CA LEU A 19 -18.47 -22.05 10.89
C LEU A 19 -19.45 -21.80 9.74
N LEU A 20 -20.68 -22.31 9.85
CA LEU A 20 -21.72 -22.11 8.82
C LEU A 20 -22.20 -20.65 8.74
N LEU A 21 -22.29 -19.96 9.87
CA LEU A 21 -22.56 -18.53 9.90
C LEU A 21 -21.39 -17.73 9.29
N GLY A 22 -20.16 -18.09 9.63
CA GLY A 22 -18.96 -17.47 9.06
C GLY A 22 -18.86 -17.62 7.55
N THR A 23 -19.22 -18.78 7.00
CA THR A 23 -19.25 -18.98 5.54
C THR A 23 -20.40 -18.25 4.88
N ALA A 24 -21.59 -18.20 5.49
CA ALA A 24 -22.74 -17.48 4.95
C ALA A 24 -22.53 -15.96 4.91
N LEU A 25 -21.97 -15.38 5.98
CA LEU A 25 -21.64 -13.95 6.04
C LEU A 25 -20.39 -13.59 5.22
N GLY A 26 -19.41 -14.49 5.11
CA GLY A 26 -18.20 -14.27 4.30
C GLY A 26 -18.44 -14.41 2.79
N ALA A 27 -19.29 -15.34 2.36
CA ALA A 27 -19.57 -15.57 0.94
C ALA A 27 -20.45 -14.49 0.29
N THR A 28 -21.17 -13.72 1.10
CA THR A 28 -22.07 -12.64 0.64
C THR A 28 -21.48 -11.25 0.83
N ALA A 29 -20.26 -11.14 1.38
CA ALA A 29 -19.57 -9.87 1.46
C ALA A 29 -19.33 -9.35 0.02
N PRO A 30 -19.90 -8.19 -0.36
CA PRO A 30 -19.59 -7.61 -1.66
C PRO A 30 -18.09 -7.36 -1.73
N GLN A 31 -17.48 -7.66 -2.89
CA GLN A 31 -16.09 -7.24 -3.14
C GLN A 31 -16.04 -5.73 -2.93
N ALA A 32 -15.07 -5.26 -2.15
CA ALA A 32 -14.85 -3.82 -1.97
C ALA A 32 -14.53 -3.22 -3.35
N ALA A 33 -15.54 -2.63 -3.99
CA ALA A 33 -15.36 -1.88 -5.20
C ALA A 33 -14.77 -0.54 -4.79
N ALA A 34 -13.48 -0.33 -5.07
CA ALA A 34 -12.88 0.99 -4.97
C ALA A 34 -13.65 1.90 -5.93
N TRP A 35 -14.32 2.93 -5.40
CA TRP A 35 -14.90 3.97 -6.24
C TRP A 35 -13.75 4.58 -7.05
N PRO A 36 -13.88 4.74 -8.38
CA PRO A 36 -12.80 5.29 -9.18
C PRO A 36 -12.52 6.72 -8.72
N MET A 37 -11.44 6.89 -7.97
CA MET A 37 -10.95 8.20 -7.58
C MET A 37 -10.19 8.74 -8.80
N PRO A 38 -10.66 9.83 -9.42
CA PRO A 38 -9.99 10.37 -10.58
C PRO A 38 -8.60 10.86 -10.16
N LEU A 39 -7.56 10.40 -10.86
CA LEU A 39 -6.20 10.89 -10.69
C LEU A 39 -6.15 12.38 -11.06
N THR A 40 -5.42 13.17 -10.29
CA THR A 40 -5.20 14.58 -10.63
C THR A 40 -4.25 14.72 -11.83
N ALA A 41 -4.14 15.95 -12.35
CA ALA A 41 -3.19 16.26 -13.42
C ALA A 41 -1.73 16.08 -12.95
N GLU A 42 -1.46 16.38 -11.68
CA GLU A 42 -0.16 16.19 -11.04
C GLU A 42 0.16 14.69 -10.90
N ASP A 43 -0.82 13.89 -10.44
CA ASP A 43 -0.67 12.43 -10.31
C ASP A 43 -0.36 11.78 -11.65
N THR A 44 -1.10 12.14 -12.70
CA THR A 44 -0.85 11.62 -14.05
C THR A 44 0.50 12.07 -14.62
N THR A 45 0.94 13.29 -14.32
CA THR A 45 2.26 13.79 -14.73
C THR A 45 3.38 13.03 -14.03
N TYR A 46 3.24 12.80 -12.72
CA TYR A 46 4.18 12.05 -11.92
C TYR A 46 4.29 10.59 -12.40
N LEU A 47 3.15 9.89 -12.52
CA LEU A 47 3.10 8.48 -12.92
C LEU A 47 3.67 8.24 -14.32
N LYS A 48 3.48 9.17 -15.26
CA LYS A 48 4.10 9.07 -16.60
C LYS A 48 5.63 9.01 -16.56
N ALA A 49 6.25 9.64 -15.56
CA ALA A 49 7.71 9.69 -15.44
C ALA A 49 8.29 8.53 -14.62
N THR A 50 7.49 7.91 -13.76
CA THR A 50 7.98 6.92 -12.77
C THR A 50 7.57 5.50 -13.06
N ARG A 51 6.46 5.27 -13.79
CA ARG A 51 6.05 3.93 -14.23
C ARG A 51 7.14 3.26 -15.07
N GLY A 52 7.45 2.03 -14.72
CA GLY A 52 8.49 1.23 -15.38
C GLY A 52 9.93 1.60 -15.00
N VAL A 53 10.13 2.63 -14.17
CA VAL A 53 11.44 3.02 -13.64
C VAL A 53 11.55 2.66 -12.17
N PHE A 54 10.62 3.16 -11.35
CA PHE A 54 10.60 2.88 -9.90
C PHE A 54 9.71 1.65 -9.62
N PRO A 55 10.13 0.73 -8.74
CA PRO A 55 9.36 -0.47 -8.45
C PRO A 55 8.07 -0.15 -7.67
N GLY A 56 7.00 -0.85 -8.00
CA GLY A 56 5.71 -0.76 -7.31
C GLY A 56 4.53 -0.50 -8.24
N ASP A 57 3.34 -0.57 -7.65
CA ASP A 57 2.10 -0.13 -8.31
C ASP A 57 1.94 1.40 -8.27
N ASP A 58 0.92 1.89 -8.96
CA ASP A 58 0.65 3.33 -9.07
C ASP A 58 0.36 3.98 -7.72
N ASP A 59 -0.35 3.31 -6.82
CA ASP A 59 -0.69 3.88 -5.51
C ASP A 59 0.58 4.01 -4.65
N GLN A 60 1.45 3.00 -4.69
CA GLN A 60 2.77 3.04 -4.06
C GLN A 60 3.62 4.17 -4.63
N LEU A 61 3.64 4.33 -5.96
CA LEU A 61 4.36 5.41 -6.63
C LEU A 61 3.87 6.78 -6.13
N LEU A 62 2.56 6.99 -6.12
CA LEU A 62 1.96 8.26 -5.68
C LEU A 62 2.28 8.56 -4.20
N LEU A 63 2.25 7.54 -3.34
CA LEU A 63 2.63 7.67 -1.93
C LEU A 63 4.11 8.05 -1.79
N VAL A 64 4.99 7.34 -2.48
CA VAL A 64 6.44 7.60 -2.50
C VAL A 64 6.75 9.02 -2.94
N GLY A 65 6.15 9.50 -4.03
CA GLY A 65 6.37 10.85 -4.54
C GLY A 65 5.98 11.94 -3.54
N ARG A 66 4.86 11.77 -2.83
CA ARG A 66 4.41 12.70 -1.79
C ARG A 66 5.30 12.65 -0.54
N GLU A 67 5.72 11.46 -0.12
CA GLU A 67 6.59 11.29 1.04
C GLU A 67 7.98 11.89 0.80
N MET A 68 8.56 11.68 -0.38
CA MET A 68 9.82 12.33 -0.78
C MET A 68 9.75 13.85 -0.66
N CYS A 69 8.65 14.44 -1.14
CA CYS A 69 8.43 15.88 -1.03
C CYS A 69 8.28 16.34 0.43
N ARG A 70 7.59 15.55 1.27
CA ARG A 70 7.49 15.81 2.71
C ARG A 70 8.89 15.88 3.35
N LEU A 71 9.75 14.91 3.05
CA LEU A 71 11.10 14.85 3.59
C LEU A 71 11.94 16.08 3.18
N LEU A 72 11.87 16.50 1.92
CA LEU A 72 12.55 17.70 1.45
C LEU A 72 12.07 18.96 2.19
N TYR A 73 10.76 19.13 2.37
CA TYR A 73 10.22 20.28 3.11
C TYR A 73 10.56 20.26 4.60
N THR A 74 10.82 19.09 5.18
CA THR A 74 11.33 18.96 6.56
C THR A 74 12.84 19.16 6.68
N GLY A 75 13.53 19.50 5.59
CA GLY A 75 14.95 19.83 5.57
C GLY A 75 15.87 18.62 5.37
N THR A 76 15.34 17.46 5.00
CA THR A 76 16.18 16.31 4.62
C THR A 76 16.83 16.59 3.26
N PRO A 77 18.17 16.47 3.13
CA PRO A 77 18.84 16.75 1.86
C PRO A 77 18.46 15.71 0.80
N ALA A 78 18.41 16.11 -0.47
CA ALA A 78 17.91 15.26 -1.55
C ALA A 78 18.60 13.90 -1.65
N GLN A 79 19.93 13.85 -1.41
CA GLN A 79 20.67 12.59 -1.45
C GLN A 79 20.26 11.63 -0.33
N ALA A 80 20.03 12.14 0.88
CA ALA A 80 19.57 11.30 1.99
C ALA A 80 18.15 10.77 1.73
N VAL A 81 17.28 11.55 1.09
CA VAL A 81 15.96 11.09 0.64
C VAL A 81 16.10 9.96 -0.38
N ILE A 82 17.01 10.10 -1.34
CA ILE A 82 17.28 9.06 -2.35
C ILE A 82 17.75 7.77 -1.67
N ASP A 83 18.75 7.85 -0.80
CA ASP A 83 19.34 6.67 -0.17
C ASP A 83 18.34 5.96 0.76
N GLN A 84 17.57 6.73 1.54
CA GLN A 84 16.52 6.21 2.42
C GLN A 84 15.42 5.49 1.63
N MET A 85 14.89 6.12 0.59
CA MET A 85 13.78 5.56 -0.19
C MET A 85 14.24 4.40 -1.07
N ALA A 86 15.47 4.43 -1.59
CA ALA A 86 16.08 3.31 -2.29
C ALA A 86 16.12 2.06 -1.39
N GLY A 87 16.60 2.21 -0.15
CA GLY A 87 16.66 1.12 0.82
C GLY A 87 15.29 0.59 1.22
N GLN A 88 14.31 1.48 1.44
CA GLN A 88 12.97 1.09 1.89
C GLN A 88 12.16 0.33 0.82
N TYR A 89 12.28 0.74 -0.44
CA TYR A 89 11.46 0.21 -1.54
C TYR A 89 12.19 -0.78 -2.45
N ALA A 90 13.39 -1.22 -2.03
CA ALA A 90 14.26 -2.09 -2.83
C ALA A 90 14.51 -1.52 -4.25
N ALA A 91 14.59 -0.20 -4.37
CA ALA A 91 14.87 0.52 -5.60
C ALA A 91 16.35 0.89 -5.67
N THR A 92 16.90 1.10 -6.86
CA THR A 92 18.26 1.64 -6.99
C THR A 92 18.27 3.14 -6.72
N PRO A 93 19.40 3.73 -6.28
CA PRO A 93 19.51 5.18 -6.11
C PRO A 93 19.15 5.97 -7.38
N ASP A 94 19.50 5.44 -8.56
CA ASP A 94 19.16 6.06 -9.85
C ASP A 94 17.66 6.07 -10.12
N GLN A 95 16.97 4.96 -9.84
CA GLN A 95 15.50 4.88 -9.96
C GLN A 95 14.83 5.87 -9.01
N THR A 96 15.31 5.94 -7.77
CA THR A 96 14.82 6.86 -6.75
C THR A 96 15.10 8.32 -7.11
N ALA A 97 16.24 8.63 -7.73
CA ALA A 97 16.56 9.95 -8.22
C ALA A 97 15.66 10.40 -9.38
N VAL A 98 15.21 9.48 -10.24
CA VAL A 98 14.16 9.77 -11.25
C VAL A 98 12.84 10.10 -10.55
N ALA A 99 12.42 9.28 -9.59
CA ALA A 99 11.20 9.52 -8.82
C ALA A 99 11.23 10.85 -8.07
N LEU A 100 12.35 11.20 -7.42
CA LEU A 100 12.51 12.47 -6.72
C LEU A 100 12.45 13.67 -7.67
N ARG A 101 13.09 13.58 -8.85
CA ARG A 101 13.02 14.64 -9.88
C ARG A 101 11.60 14.82 -10.41
N ALA A 102 10.87 13.73 -10.63
CA ALA A 102 9.47 13.78 -11.03
C ALA A 102 8.60 14.41 -9.93
N ALA A 103 8.80 14.01 -8.66
CA ALA A 103 8.08 14.54 -7.51
C ALA A 103 8.30 16.05 -7.34
N ARG A 104 9.53 16.54 -7.52
CA ARG A 104 9.81 17.99 -7.49
C ARG A 104 9.11 18.76 -8.60
N ARG A 105 8.86 18.16 -9.76
CA ARG A 105 8.13 18.82 -10.85
C ARG A 105 6.62 18.80 -10.67
N ALA A 106 6.08 17.77 -10.03
CA ALA A 106 4.64 17.58 -9.89
C ALA A 106 4.09 18.06 -8.53
N TYR A 107 4.75 17.70 -7.42
CA TYR A 107 4.21 17.87 -6.06
C TYR A 107 4.95 18.93 -5.23
N CYS A 108 6.26 19.08 -5.40
CA CYS A 108 7.07 19.99 -4.59
C CYS A 108 8.02 20.86 -5.42
N THR A 109 7.43 21.68 -6.28
CA THR A 109 8.14 22.63 -7.16
C THR A 109 8.98 23.66 -6.39
N GLN A 110 8.65 23.90 -5.12
CA GLN A 110 9.34 24.85 -4.25
C GLN A 110 10.25 24.17 -3.22
N ALA A 111 10.38 22.84 -3.24
CA ALA A 111 11.22 22.15 -2.26
C ALA A 111 12.71 22.51 -2.43
N PRO A 112 13.45 22.69 -1.31
CA PRO A 112 14.90 22.88 -1.32
C PRO A 112 15.63 21.66 -1.92
N GLY A 113 16.86 21.86 -2.39
CA GLY A 113 17.70 20.79 -2.97
C GLY A 113 18.84 20.40 -2.06
#